data_AF-A0A531MTM7-F1
#
_entry.id   AF-A0A531MTM7-F1
#
_cell.length_a   1.000
_cell.length_b   1.000
_cell.length_c   1.000
_cell.angle_alpha   90.00
_cell.angle_beta   90.00
_cell.angle_gamma   90.00
#
_symmetry.space_group_name_H-M   'P 1'
#
loop_
_entity.id
_entity.type
_entity.pdbx_description
1 polymer ?
#
loop_
_entity_poly.entity_id
_entity_poly.type
_entity_poly.pdbx_seq_one_letter_code
_entity_poly.pdbx_strand_id
1 'polypeptide(L)' 'MVAKTSFETRPCPIARSLDDVGEWWSILLLRDAFQGLTRFDQFQKSLAIAPNILTRRLNSLVERGLFEKRSY' A
#
# COMPACT_ATOMS: atom_id res chain seq x y z
N MET A 1 25.08 -6.41 32.66
CA MET A 1 24.26 -5.31 32.11
C MET A 1 24.87 -4.92 30.77
N VAL A 2 24.23 -5.25 29.64
CA VAL A 2 24.72 -4.95 28.28
C VAL A 2 23.90 -3.78 27.73
N ALA A 3 24.58 -2.74 27.24
CA ALA A 3 23.96 -1.51 26.77
C ALA A 3 23.23 -1.71 25.43
N LYS A 4 22.05 -1.09 25.28
CA LYS A 4 21.18 -1.20 24.10
C LYS A 4 21.78 -0.46 22.90
N THR A 5 22.02 -1.17 21.81
CA THR A 5 22.25 -0.61 20.47
C THR A 5 20.99 0.10 19.97
N SER A 6 21.09 1.34 19.48
CA SER A 6 20.03 1.98 18.70
C SER A 6 20.68 2.69 17.52
N PHE A 7 20.34 2.24 16.32
CA PHE A 7 21.00 2.62 15.08
C PHE A 7 20.65 4.04 14.66
N GLU A 8 21.70 4.84 14.63
CA GLU A 8 21.84 6.15 14.00
C GLU A 8 21.75 6.03 12.45
N THR A 9 21.21 7.06 11.81
CA THR A 9 21.70 7.55 10.49
C THR A 9 21.49 6.69 9.24
N ARG A 10 20.25 6.60 8.71
CA ARG A 10 20.00 6.59 7.24
C ARG A 10 18.68 7.28 6.89
N PRO A 11 18.67 8.49 6.33
CA PRO A 11 17.52 8.98 5.60
C PRO A 11 17.53 8.25 4.25
N CYS A 12 17.08 6.98 4.20
CA CYS A 12 16.95 6.28 2.92
C CYS A 12 15.99 7.11 2.06
N PRO A 13 16.44 7.74 0.96
CA PRO A 13 15.59 8.55 0.10
C PRO A 13 14.42 7.71 -0.42
N ILE A 14 14.66 6.41 -0.60
CA ILE A 14 13.67 5.38 -0.93
C ILE A 14 12.52 5.31 0.08
N ALA A 15 12.78 5.41 1.39
CA ALA A 15 11.75 5.33 2.42
C ALA A 15 10.85 6.58 2.44
N ARG A 16 11.42 7.75 2.13
CA ARG A 16 10.69 9.01 2.01
C ARG A 16 9.94 9.12 0.68
N SER A 17 10.56 8.67 -0.42
CA SER A 17 9.90 8.50 -1.71
C SER A 17 8.78 7.46 -1.65
N LEU A 18 8.86 6.44 -0.79
CA LEU A 18 7.75 5.50 -0.55
C LEU A 18 6.55 6.14 0.16
N ASP A 19 6.80 7.15 0.99
CA ASP A 19 5.77 7.90 1.69
C ASP A 19 5.02 8.83 0.71
N ASP A 20 5.77 9.53 -0.16
CA ASP A 20 5.26 10.44 -1.20
C ASP A 20 4.65 9.75 -2.44
N VAL A 21 5.17 8.58 -2.88
CA VAL A 21 4.58 7.77 -3.97
C VAL A 21 3.23 7.14 -3.54
N GLY A 22 2.78 7.43 -2.32
CA GLY A 22 1.59 6.89 -1.70
C GLY A 22 0.24 7.29 -2.29
N GLU A 23 0.16 8.38 -3.04
CA GLU A 23 -1.10 8.82 -3.67
C GLU A 23 -1.32 8.21 -5.07
N TRP A 24 -0.26 7.77 -5.76
CA TRP A 24 -0.37 7.21 -7.12
C TRP A 24 -1.13 5.88 -7.16
N TRP A 25 -0.89 5.02 -6.16
CA TRP A 25 -1.54 3.71 -6.07
C TRP A 25 -3.05 3.80 -5.91
N SER A 26 -3.58 4.85 -5.27
CA SER A 26 -5.02 5.05 -5.11
C SER A 26 -5.73 5.18 -6.46
N ILE A 27 -5.15 5.94 -7.38
CA ILE A 27 -5.69 6.12 -8.73
C ILE A 27 -5.56 4.83 -9.54
N LEU A 28 -4.44 4.11 -9.40
CA LEU A 28 -4.27 2.81 -10.06
C LEU A 28 -5.25 1.76 -9.53
N LEU A 29 -5.50 1.72 -8.22
CA LEU A 29 -6.48 0.82 -7.61
C LEU A 29 -7.89 1.15 -8.08
N LEU A 30 -8.25 2.44 -8.16
CA LEU A 30 -9.53 2.88 -8.74
C LEU A 30 -9.64 2.44 -10.20
N ARG A 31 -8.62 2.70 -11.03
CA ARG A 31 -8.58 2.26 -12.43
C ARG A 31 -8.81 0.75 -12.54
N ASP A 32 -8.09 -0.02 -11.74
CA ASP A 32 -8.18 -1.47 -11.75
C ASP A 32 -9.57 -1.95 -11.29
N ALA A 33 -10.17 -1.28 -10.30
CA ALA A 33 -11.55 -1.53 -9.91
C ALA A 33 -12.56 -1.19 -11.02
N PHE A 34 -12.33 -0.10 -11.76
CA PHE A 34 -13.13 0.23 -12.94
C PHE A 34 -12.95 -0.77 -14.10
N GLN A 35 -11.83 -1.48 -14.16
CA GLN A 35 -11.62 -2.61 -15.08
C GLN A 35 -12.30 -3.91 -14.59
N GLY A 36 -13.00 -3.89 -13.45
CA GLY A 36 -13.71 -5.03 -12.90
C GLY A 36 -12.85 -5.92 -11.99
N LEU A 37 -11.64 -5.49 -11.63
CA LEU A 37 -10.81 -6.19 -10.65
C LEU A 37 -11.42 -5.94 -9.26
N THR A 38 -11.78 -7.00 -8.55
CA THR A 38 -12.45 -6.91 -7.24
C THR A 38 -11.72 -7.68 -6.15
N ARG A 39 -10.75 -8.52 -6.53
CA ARG A 39 -10.02 -9.39 -5.60
C ARG A 39 -8.65 -8.83 -5.26
N PHE A 40 -8.22 -9.03 -4.02
CA PHE A 40 -6.90 -8.62 -3.55
C PHE A 40 -5.76 -9.17 -4.42
N ASP A 41 -5.82 -10.46 -4.76
CA ASP A 41 -4.80 -11.15 -5.58
C ASP A 41 -4.71 -10.57 -7.00
N GLN A 42 -5.84 -10.10 -7.54
CA GLN A 42 -5.89 -9.44 -8.85
C GLN A 42 -5.20 -8.07 -8.82
N PHE A 43 -5.47 -7.25 -7.80
CA PHE A 43 -4.75 -6.00 -7.59
C PHE A 43 -3.26 -6.24 -7.36
N GLN A 44 -2.90 -7.26 -6.58
CA GLN A 44 -1.49 -7.60 -6.35
C GLN A 44 -0.76 -7.97 -7.64
N LYS A 45 -1.38 -8.78 -8.50
CA LYS A 45 -0.81 -9.18 -9.80
C LYS A 45 -0.76 -8.04 -10.81
N SER A 46 -1.80 -7.23 -10.89
CA SER A 46 -1.89 -6.11 -11.85
C SER A 46 -0.89 -5.01 -11.53
N LEU A 47 -0.79 -4.63 -10.25
CA LEU A 47 0.09 -3.54 -9.83
C LEU A 47 1.52 -4.01 -9.47
N ALA A 48 1.75 -5.33 -9.39
CA ALA A 48 3.04 -5.95 -9.02
C ALA A 48 3.65 -5.42 -7.71
N ILE A 49 2.80 -5.17 -6.70
CA ILE A 49 3.22 -4.55 -5.43
C ILE A 49 3.31 -5.56 -4.30
N ALA A 50 4.12 -5.24 -3.29
CA ALA A 50 4.21 -6.04 -2.08
C ALA A 50 2.86 -6.08 -1.32
N PRO A 51 2.40 -7.26 -0.87
CA PRO A 51 1.06 -7.43 -0.28
C PRO A 51 0.85 -6.60 1.00
N ASN A 52 1.89 -6.36 1.79
CA ASN A 52 1.82 -5.49 2.97
C ASN A 52 1.49 -4.03 2.59
N ILE A 53 2.05 -3.53 1.49
CA ILE A 53 1.79 -2.17 1.00
C ILE A 53 0.37 -2.09 0.43
N LEU A 54 -0.04 -3.08 -0.36
CA LEU A 54 -1.40 -3.17 -0.90
C LEU A 54 -2.45 -3.17 0.19
N THR A 55 -2.23 -3.94 1.25
CA THR A 55 -3.15 -4.01 2.39
C THR A 55 -3.31 -2.66 3.07
N ARG A 56 -2.20 -1.94 3.35
CA ARG A 56 -2.29 -0.59 3.96
C ARG A 56 -3.03 0.39 3.06
N ARG A 57 -2.78 0.37 1.75
CA ARG A 57 -3.42 1.28 0.78
C ARG A 57 -4.91 0.99 0.63
N LEU A 58 -5.29 -0.28 0.43
CA LEU A 58 -6.69 -0.68 0.38
C LEU A 58 -7.42 -0.34 1.67
N ASN A 59 -6.81 -0.56 2.85
CA ASN A 59 -7.40 -0.15 4.12
C ASN A 59 -7.63 1.36 4.16
N SER A 60 -6.67 2.19 3.74
CA SER A 60 -6.86 3.65 3.71
C SER A 60 -7.96 4.08 2.73
N LEU A 61 -8.09 3.41 1.59
CA LEU A 61 -9.19 3.66 0.65
C LEU A 61 -10.56 3.24 1.21
N VAL A 62 -10.60 2.15 1.99
CA VAL A 62 -11.81 1.71 2.70
C VAL A 62 -12.18 2.71 3.80
N GLU A 63 -11.20 3.19 4.58
CA GLU A 63 -11.41 4.23 5.61
C GLU A 63 -11.95 5.54 5.01
N ARG A 64 -11.54 5.87 3.78
CA ARG A 64 -12.03 7.04 3.04
C ARG A 64 -13.39 6.82 2.35
N GLY A 65 -13.96 5.61 2.42
CA GLY A 65 -15.23 5.28 1.78
C GLY A 65 -15.15 5.10 0.26
N LEU A 66 -13.94 4.98 -0.31
CA LEU A 66 -13.72 4.77 -1.75
C LEU A 66 -13.84 3.29 -2.14
N PHE A 67 -13.54 2.39 -1.21
CA PHE A 67 -13.64 0.94 -1.39
C PHE A 67 -14.44 0.32 -0.25
N GLU A 68 -15.08 -0.81 -0.52
CA GLU A 68 -15.74 -1.62 0.51
C GLU A 68 -15.12 -3.02 0.54
N LYS A 69 -14.75 -3.48 1.74
CA LYS A 69 -14.24 -4.85 1.92
C LYS A 69 -15.42 -5.80 2.09
N ARG A 70 -15.61 -6.69 1.11
CA ARG A 70 -16.55 -7.82 1.17
C ARG A 70 -15.79 -9.12 1.33
N SER A 71 -16.28 -10.01 2.21
CA SER A 71 -15.84 -11.42 2.21
C SER A 71 -16.45 -12.12 0.98
N TYR A 72 -15.59 -12.76 0.19
CA TYR A 72 -15.99 -13.64 -0.92
C TYR A 72 -16.12 -15.07 -0.41
#